data_AF-A0A359CX69-F1
#
_entry.id   AF-A0A359CX69-F1
#
_cell.length_a   1.000
_cell.length_b   1.000
_cell.length_c   1.000
_cell.angle_alpha   90.00
_cell.angle_beta   90.00
_cell.angle_gamma   90.00
#
_symmetry.space_group_name_H-M   'P 1'
#
loop_
_entity.id
_entity.type
_entity.pdbx_description
1 polymer ?
#
loop_
_entity_poly.entity_id
_entity_poly.type
_entity_poly.pdbx_seq_one_letter_code
_entity_poly.pdbx_strand_id
1 'polypeptide(L)'
;MKLLKIIVAIGIIFSICTTGNAQKLKKFGMDIKKKHYPVIGDVRIPYTDVIDYFGYVKPGEAADETKNGKKYYYVYVWIPIVAPEIGIRMVSPVTSITPGKNAFISPSWEAGKADKTNFFDTWISFERAEGILSKADVAAKGKTCGWHSYGQNDDSSEMPKNPAGRKYNSLLRITSEVSNPLKALVVGLYRIGFTTYKVGEVQGSFMAQIGAPIKLPGVVVAKDIDSLLKIWEEKEKEKK
;
A
#
# COMPACT_ATOMS: atom_id res chain seq x y z
N MET A 1 51.25 -7.18 -32.50
CA MET A 1 50.96 -7.10 -31.04
C MET A 1 50.17 -5.87 -30.58
N LYS A 2 50.14 -4.74 -31.32
CA LYS A 2 49.33 -3.56 -30.93
C LYS A 2 47.83 -3.70 -31.26
N LEU A 3 47.46 -4.43 -32.31
CA LEU A 3 46.05 -4.71 -32.65
C LEU A 3 45.35 -5.65 -31.64
N LEU A 4 46.08 -6.61 -31.06
CA LEU A 4 45.50 -7.58 -30.12
C LEU A 4 45.12 -6.95 -28.76
N LYS A 5 45.81 -5.87 -28.37
CA LYS A 5 45.49 -5.10 -27.16
C LYS A 5 44.24 -4.23 -27.29
N ILE A 6 43.89 -3.81 -28.51
CA ILE A 6 42.69 -3.01 -28.78
C ILE A 6 41.43 -3.89 -28.77
N ILE A 7 41.53 -5.14 -29.23
CA ILE A 7 40.41 -6.09 -29.22
C ILE A 7 40.05 -6.52 -27.79
N VAL A 8 41.04 -6.62 -26.89
CA VAL A 8 40.79 -6.91 -25.46
C VAL A 8 40.21 -5.69 -24.72
N ALA A 9 40.54 -4.47 -25.13
CA ALA A 9 39.98 -3.24 -24.53
C ALA A 9 38.52 -2.97 -24.92
N ILE A 10 38.08 -3.45 -26.09
CA ILE A 10 36.68 -3.32 -26.55
C ILE A 10 35.79 -4.43 -25.95
N GLY A 11 36.37 -5.57 -25.55
CA GLY A 11 35.64 -6.69 -24.93
C GLY A 11 35.20 -6.48 -23.48
N ILE A 12 35.61 -5.39 -22.81
CA ILE A 12 35.32 -5.15 -21.38
C ILE A 12 34.14 -4.17 -21.18
N ILE A 13 33.64 -3.51 -22.22
CA ILE A 13 32.52 -2.54 -22.10
C ILE A 13 31.14 -3.21 -22.26
N PHE A 14 31.09 -4.50 -22.59
CA PHE A 14 29.82 -5.24 -22.72
C PHE A 14 29.42 -6.03 -21.46
N SER A 15 29.84 -5.59 -20.28
CA SER A 15 29.40 -6.16 -19.01
C SER A 15 28.19 -5.41 -18.47
N ILE A 16 27.01 -5.93 -18.82
CA ILE A 16 25.79 -5.90 -18.00
C ILE A 16 25.23 -4.49 -17.72
N CYS A 17 24.70 -3.84 -18.76
CA CYS A 17 23.48 -3.06 -18.57
C CYS A 17 22.32 -4.06 -18.41
N THR A 18 22.12 -4.59 -17.21
CA THR A 18 20.80 -5.10 -16.87
C THR A 18 19.86 -3.92 -16.96
N THR A 19 19.02 -3.90 -18.00
CA THR A 19 17.87 -3.00 -18.07
C THR A 19 16.98 -3.35 -16.89
N GLY A 20 17.21 -2.71 -15.74
CA GLY A 20 16.28 -2.71 -14.63
C GLY A 20 14.97 -2.17 -15.17
N ASN A 21 14.00 -3.06 -15.42
CA ASN A 21 12.64 -2.63 -15.71
C ASN A 21 12.15 -1.87 -14.47
N ALA A 22 12.22 -0.54 -14.52
CA ALA A 22 11.67 0.29 -13.47
C ALA A 22 10.20 -0.13 -13.26
N GLN A 23 9.86 -0.52 -12.04
CA GLN A 23 8.52 -0.83 -11.56
C GLN A 23 7.66 0.42 -11.70
N LYS A 24 7.05 0.56 -12.87
CA LYS A 24 6.09 1.62 -13.17
C LYS A 24 4.70 1.13 -12.79
N LEU A 25 4.09 1.78 -11.79
CA LEU A 25 2.68 1.56 -11.51
C LEU A 25 1.83 2.30 -12.54
N LYS A 26 0.84 1.61 -13.10
CA LYS A 26 -0.21 2.27 -13.89
C LYS A 26 -0.96 3.27 -13.00
N LYS A 27 -1.61 4.26 -13.62
CA LYS A 27 -2.50 5.18 -12.91
C LYS A 27 -3.51 4.40 -12.07
N PHE A 28 -3.67 4.79 -10.80
CA PHE A 28 -4.57 4.10 -9.89
C PHE A 28 -6.00 4.54 -10.18
N GLY A 29 -6.76 3.70 -10.88
CA GLY A 29 -8.13 4.01 -11.27
C GLY A 29 -9.17 3.61 -10.22
N MET A 30 -10.26 4.37 -10.13
CA MET A 30 -11.48 4.05 -9.40
C MET A 30 -12.33 2.98 -10.10
N ASP A 31 -13.37 2.47 -9.45
CA ASP A 31 -14.18 1.39 -10.02
C ASP A 31 -15.04 1.87 -11.20
N ILE A 32 -15.34 3.17 -11.26
CA ILE A 32 -16.01 3.80 -12.40
C ILE A 32 -15.15 3.68 -13.67
N LYS A 33 -15.76 3.10 -14.70
CA LYS A 33 -15.18 2.92 -16.04
C LYS A 33 -15.75 3.94 -17.02
N LYS A 34 -14.89 4.57 -17.81
CA LYS A 34 -15.32 5.34 -18.99
C LYS A 34 -15.37 4.39 -20.18
N LYS A 35 -16.57 4.15 -20.74
CA LYS A 35 -16.74 3.43 -22.00
C LYS A 35 -15.93 4.14 -23.08
N HIS A 36 -15.00 3.42 -23.70
CA HIS A 36 -14.27 3.87 -24.89
C HIS A 36 -14.76 3.11 -26.13
N TYR A 37 -14.64 3.76 -27.29
CA TYR A 37 -14.90 3.19 -28.62
C TYR A 37 -14.12 1.85 -28.79
N PRO A 38 -14.60 0.88 -29.59
CA PRO A 38 -14.40 -0.56 -29.42
C PRO A 38 -12.96 -1.11 -29.53
N VAL A 39 -11.95 -0.25 -29.67
CA VAL A 39 -10.54 -0.65 -29.91
C VAL A 39 -9.68 -0.64 -28.64
N ILE A 40 -10.07 0.09 -27.58
CA ILE A 40 -9.20 0.33 -26.40
C ILE A 40 -9.71 -0.32 -25.10
N GLY A 41 -10.95 -0.83 -25.10
CA GLY A 41 -11.59 -1.39 -23.91
C GLY A 41 -11.91 -0.32 -22.85
N ASP A 42 -12.60 -0.73 -21.78
CA ASP A 42 -12.98 0.18 -20.70
C ASP A 42 -11.75 0.70 -19.94
N VAL A 43 -11.62 2.02 -19.80
CA VAL A 43 -10.54 2.66 -19.03
C VAL A 43 -11.10 3.15 -17.70
N ARG A 44 -10.46 2.74 -16.60
CA ARG A 44 -10.79 3.23 -15.25
C ARG A 44 -10.33 4.68 -15.08
N ILE A 45 -11.18 5.51 -14.50
CA ILE A 45 -10.87 6.93 -14.23
C ILE A 45 -9.87 6.98 -13.07
N PRO A 46 -8.72 7.69 -13.17
CA PRO A 46 -7.79 7.81 -12.05
C PRO A 46 -8.43 8.43 -10.81
N TYR A 47 -8.07 7.94 -9.61
CA TYR A 47 -8.40 8.63 -8.36
C TYR A 47 -7.84 10.06 -8.37
N THR A 48 -8.57 10.97 -7.74
CA THR A 48 -8.17 12.38 -7.65
C THR A 48 -7.23 12.63 -6.48
N ASP A 49 -7.32 11.79 -5.44
CA ASP A 49 -6.44 11.79 -4.30
C ASP A 49 -5.81 10.41 -4.13
N VAL A 50 -4.48 10.36 -4.03
CA VAL A 50 -3.71 9.13 -3.86
C VAL A 50 -2.70 9.37 -2.76
N ILE A 51 -2.80 8.56 -1.71
CA ILE A 51 -1.95 8.62 -0.53
C ILE A 51 -1.03 7.42 -0.56
N ASP A 52 0.27 7.68 -0.48
CA ASP A 52 1.30 6.66 -0.48
C ASP A 52 1.75 6.35 0.93
N TYR A 53 1.91 5.07 1.25
CA TYR A 53 2.56 4.58 2.45
C TYR A 53 3.67 3.61 2.09
N PHE A 54 4.87 3.85 2.61
CA PHE A 54 6.04 2.98 2.42
C PHE A 54 6.41 2.31 3.72
N GLY A 55 6.55 0.98 3.67
CA GLY A 55 6.85 0.15 4.83
C GLY A 55 7.84 -0.95 4.53
N TYR A 56 8.33 -1.56 5.60
CA TYR A 56 9.25 -2.69 5.55
C TYR A 56 8.92 -3.64 6.70
N VAL A 57 8.76 -4.92 6.38
CA VAL A 57 8.68 -5.98 7.38
C VAL A 57 10.04 -6.64 7.46
N LYS A 58 10.71 -6.49 8.61
CA LYS A 58 12.04 -7.06 8.83
C LYS A 58 11.95 -8.58 8.96
N PRO A 59 13.02 -9.32 8.61
CA PRO A 59 13.12 -10.74 8.93
C PRO A 59 12.89 -10.97 10.44
N GLY A 60 12.03 -11.93 10.80
CA GLY A 60 11.69 -12.22 12.19
C GLY A 60 10.85 -11.15 12.91
N GLU A 61 10.36 -10.11 12.22
CA GLU A 61 9.48 -9.11 12.84
C GLU A 61 8.18 -9.77 13.34
N ALA A 62 7.83 -9.47 14.59
CA ALA A 62 6.61 -9.97 15.20
C ALA A 62 5.40 -9.48 14.39
N ALA A 63 4.48 -10.40 14.12
CA ALA A 63 3.20 -10.06 13.50
C ALA A 63 2.33 -9.28 14.50
N ASP A 64 1.51 -8.37 14.00
CA ASP A 64 0.52 -7.68 14.83
C ASP A 64 -0.56 -8.66 15.33
N GLU A 65 -0.85 -9.68 14.52
CA GLU A 65 -1.79 -10.75 14.88
C GLU A 65 -1.44 -12.05 14.15
N THR A 66 -1.84 -13.20 14.72
CA THR A 66 -1.78 -14.49 14.03
C THR A 66 -3.19 -15.07 13.91
N LYS A 67 -3.71 -15.21 12.69
CA LYS A 67 -5.02 -15.82 12.40
C LYS A 67 -4.82 -17.08 11.58
N ASN A 68 -5.34 -18.22 12.06
CA ASN A 68 -5.23 -19.51 11.36
C ASN A 68 -3.79 -19.86 10.95
N GLY A 69 -2.81 -19.57 11.81
CA GLY A 69 -1.39 -19.82 11.56
C GLY A 69 -0.72 -18.86 10.56
N LYS A 70 -1.43 -17.85 10.05
CA LYS A 70 -0.88 -16.80 9.20
C LYS A 70 -0.54 -15.55 10.02
N LYS A 71 0.64 -14.99 9.77
CA LYS A 71 1.11 -13.71 10.34
C LYS A 71 0.43 -12.53 9.63
N TYR A 72 -0.30 -11.71 10.36
CA TYR A 72 -0.95 -10.50 9.87
C TYR A 72 -0.19 -9.27 10.36
N TYR A 73 -0.05 -8.31 9.45
CA TYR A 73 0.51 -7.00 9.71
C TYR A 73 -0.52 -5.95 9.32
N TYR A 74 -0.53 -4.82 10.01
CA TYR A 74 -1.52 -3.78 9.82
C TYR A 74 -0.88 -2.44 9.46
N VAL A 75 -1.59 -1.70 8.61
CA VAL A 75 -1.38 -0.27 8.41
C VAL A 75 -2.66 0.44 8.81
N TYR A 76 -2.57 1.36 9.77
CA TYR A 76 -3.71 2.10 10.29
C TYR A 76 -3.92 3.37 9.50
N VAL A 77 -5.18 3.66 9.17
CA VAL A 77 -5.60 4.76 8.32
C VAL A 77 -6.71 5.52 9.02
N TRP A 78 -6.50 6.81 9.28
CA TRP A 78 -7.60 7.69 9.67
C TRP A 78 -8.23 8.32 8.44
N ILE A 79 -9.55 8.15 8.28
CA ILE A 79 -10.31 8.80 7.24
C ILE A 79 -11.20 9.89 7.89
N PRO A 80 -10.95 11.18 7.60
CA PRO A 80 -11.58 12.31 8.30
C PRO A 80 -12.95 12.73 7.74
N ILE A 81 -13.32 12.24 6.55
CA ILE A 81 -14.58 12.58 5.88
C ILE A 81 -15.17 11.36 5.18
N VAL A 82 -16.46 11.41 4.86
CA VAL A 82 -17.11 10.36 4.05
C VAL A 82 -16.46 10.26 2.67
N ALA A 83 -16.33 9.04 2.14
CA ALA A 83 -15.76 8.80 0.81
C ALA A 83 -16.72 7.95 -0.03
N PRO A 84 -16.93 8.25 -1.33
CA PRO A 84 -17.78 7.43 -2.18
C PRO A 84 -17.13 6.08 -2.53
N GLU A 85 -15.81 6.04 -2.59
CA GLU A 85 -15.03 4.84 -2.86
C GLU A 85 -13.65 4.98 -2.19
N ILE A 86 -13.10 3.87 -1.72
CA ILE A 86 -11.69 3.75 -1.32
C ILE A 86 -11.06 2.60 -2.10
N GLY A 87 -10.03 2.92 -2.87
CA GLY A 87 -9.15 1.95 -3.49
C GLY A 87 -7.92 1.71 -2.64
N ILE A 88 -7.53 0.45 -2.47
CA ILE A 88 -6.28 0.07 -1.83
C ILE A 88 -5.51 -0.81 -2.80
N ARG A 89 -4.24 -0.51 -3.03
CA ARG A 89 -3.35 -1.43 -3.74
C ARG A 89 -2.02 -1.54 -3.04
N MET A 90 -1.42 -2.71 -3.08
CA MET A 90 -0.14 -2.98 -2.43
C MET A 90 0.81 -3.64 -3.41
N VAL A 91 2.11 -3.29 -3.29
CA VAL A 91 3.17 -3.97 -4.02
C VAL A 91 4.30 -4.38 -3.09
N SER A 92 4.84 -5.57 -3.31
CA SER A 92 6.09 -6.04 -2.71
C SER A 92 6.93 -6.78 -3.77
N PRO A 93 8.26 -6.55 -3.85
CA PRO A 93 9.01 -5.54 -3.15
C PRO A 93 8.83 -4.16 -3.81
N VAL A 94 9.40 -3.12 -3.19
CA VAL A 94 9.54 -1.80 -3.79
C VAL A 94 10.91 -1.66 -4.44
N THR A 95 10.99 -1.86 -5.75
CA THR A 95 12.26 -1.92 -6.49
C THR A 95 12.80 -0.55 -6.90
N SER A 96 11.94 0.33 -7.43
CA SER A 96 12.36 1.57 -8.09
C SER A 96 11.42 2.76 -7.85
N ILE A 97 10.33 2.54 -7.11
CA ILE A 97 9.43 3.61 -6.69
C ILE A 97 10.05 4.30 -5.48
N THR A 98 10.12 5.63 -5.52
CA THR A 98 10.64 6.46 -4.43
C THR A 98 9.49 7.18 -3.74
N PRO A 99 9.49 7.32 -2.40
CA PRO A 99 8.50 8.12 -1.70
C PRO A 99 8.46 9.56 -2.20
N GLY A 100 7.25 10.05 -2.54
CA GLY A 100 7.02 11.46 -2.81
C GLY A 100 7.07 12.32 -1.54
N LYS A 101 7.10 13.65 -1.70
CA LYS A 101 7.20 14.62 -0.58
C LYS A 101 6.14 14.42 0.52
N ASN A 102 4.93 14.00 0.14
CA ASN A 102 3.79 13.86 1.05
C ASN A 102 3.48 12.38 1.39
N ALA A 103 4.37 11.45 1.02
CA ALA A 103 4.19 10.04 1.34
C ALA A 103 4.35 9.82 2.84
N PHE A 104 3.55 8.92 3.40
CA PHE A 104 3.77 8.40 4.74
C PHE A 104 4.88 7.36 4.69
N ILE A 105 5.86 7.48 5.57
CA ILE A 105 7.04 6.63 5.59
C ILE A 105 7.13 5.99 6.96
N SER A 106 7.10 4.66 7.01
CA SER A 106 7.29 3.95 8.28
C SER A 106 8.74 4.15 8.76
N PRO A 107 8.99 4.12 10.08
CA PRO A 107 10.34 4.13 10.60
C PRO A 107 11.21 2.96 10.10
N SER A 108 10.61 1.82 9.75
CA SER A 108 11.33 0.65 9.21
C SER A 108 11.73 0.81 7.74
N TRP A 109 11.16 1.78 7.02
CA TRP A 109 11.44 2.01 5.60
C TRP A 109 12.92 2.29 5.31
N GLU A 110 13.66 2.91 6.25
CA GLU A 110 15.08 3.20 6.06
C GLU A 110 15.88 1.94 5.70
N ALA A 111 15.64 0.84 6.41
CA ALA A 111 16.21 -0.46 6.11
C ALA A 111 15.62 -1.07 4.83
N GLY A 112 14.31 -0.93 4.63
CA GLY A 112 13.61 -1.45 3.46
C GLY A 112 14.01 -0.82 2.13
N LYS A 113 14.55 0.40 2.12
CA LYS A 113 15.01 1.07 0.89
C LYS A 113 16.03 0.25 0.12
N ALA A 114 16.93 -0.44 0.82
CA ALA A 114 17.96 -1.29 0.21
C ALA A 114 17.43 -2.68 -0.18
N ASP A 115 16.34 -3.13 0.44
CA ASP A 115 15.78 -4.46 0.21
C ASP A 115 14.88 -4.48 -1.04
N LYS A 116 15.51 -4.79 -2.18
CA LYS A 116 14.86 -4.89 -3.49
C LYS A 116 14.49 -6.31 -3.88
N THR A 117 14.87 -7.29 -3.07
CA THR A 117 14.85 -8.71 -3.44
C THR A 117 13.94 -9.53 -2.56
N ASN A 118 13.82 -9.22 -1.26
CA ASN A 118 12.87 -9.91 -0.40
C ASN A 118 11.49 -9.33 -0.61
N PHE A 119 10.54 -10.21 -0.88
CA PHE A 119 9.16 -9.86 -1.09
C PHE A 119 8.25 -10.93 -0.54
N PHE A 120 7.01 -10.53 -0.30
CA PHE A 120 5.94 -11.44 0.03
C PHE A 120 4.84 -11.33 -1.02
N ASP A 121 4.07 -12.40 -1.09
CA ASP A 121 2.85 -12.42 -1.88
C ASP A 121 1.79 -11.60 -1.15
N THR A 122 1.29 -10.51 -1.73
CA THR A 122 0.41 -9.62 -0.97
C THR A 122 -0.99 -10.20 -0.97
N TRP A 123 -1.58 -10.31 0.22
CA TRP A 123 -3.01 -10.47 0.42
C TRP A 123 -3.47 -9.33 1.31
N ILE A 124 -4.45 -8.53 0.87
CA ILE A 124 -4.92 -7.36 1.63
C ILE A 124 -6.36 -7.53 2.12
N SER A 125 -6.63 -7.06 3.33
CA SER A 125 -7.96 -6.82 3.88
C SER A 125 -8.14 -5.34 4.21
N PHE A 126 -9.39 -4.89 4.20
CA PHE A 126 -9.74 -3.56 4.69
C PHE A 126 -10.81 -3.67 5.75
N GLU A 127 -10.55 -3.09 6.92
CA GLU A 127 -11.42 -3.19 8.07
C GLU A 127 -11.63 -1.80 8.69
N ARG A 128 -12.80 -1.58 9.28
CA ARG A 128 -13.16 -0.37 10.02
C ARG A 128 -13.25 -0.68 11.50
N ALA A 129 -12.70 0.20 12.32
CA ALA A 129 -12.81 0.12 13.77
C ALA A 129 -14.24 0.45 14.25
N GLU A 130 -14.74 -0.31 15.21
CA GLU A 130 -16.06 -0.11 15.79
C GLU A 130 -16.06 1.06 16.78
N GLY A 131 -17.03 1.96 16.60
CA GLY A 131 -17.25 3.10 17.51
C GLY A 131 -16.18 4.18 17.48
N ILE A 132 -15.18 4.14 16.60
CA ILE A 132 -14.12 5.16 16.53
C ILE A 132 -14.51 6.27 15.56
N LEU A 133 -14.90 7.44 16.09
CA LEU A 133 -15.36 8.58 15.28
C LEU A 133 -14.56 9.86 15.51
N SER A 134 -13.62 9.85 16.46
CA SER A 134 -12.78 11.01 16.78
C SER A 134 -11.35 10.62 17.15
N LYS A 135 -10.44 11.60 17.21
CA LYS A 135 -9.08 11.40 17.74
C LYS A 135 -9.08 10.95 19.20
N ALA A 136 -9.99 11.48 20.01
CA ALA A 136 -10.16 11.06 21.41
C ALA A 136 -10.57 9.59 21.51
N ASP A 137 -11.46 9.14 20.63
CA ASP A 137 -11.82 7.73 20.53
C ASP A 137 -10.64 6.85 20.17
N VAL A 138 -9.80 7.26 19.21
CA VAL A 138 -8.58 6.52 18.85
C VAL A 138 -7.66 6.35 20.06
N ALA A 139 -7.43 7.44 20.81
CA ALA A 139 -6.58 7.40 21.99
C ALA A 139 -7.15 6.51 23.11
N ALA A 140 -8.46 6.57 23.34
CA ALA A 140 -9.10 5.84 24.43
C ALA A 140 -9.31 4.35 24.14
N LYS A 141 -9.67 3.99 22.90
CA LYS A 141 -10.14 2.64 22.56
C LYS A 141 -9.60 2.09 21.23
N GLY A 142 -8.76 2.81 20.49
CA GLY A 142 -8.24 2.35 19.20
C GLY A 142 -7.42 1.06 19.26
N LYS A 143 -6.85 0.72 20.42
CA LYS A 143 -6.11 -0.54 20.65
C LYS A 143 -7.00 -1.73 21.02
N THR A 144 -8.23 -1.48 21.46
CA THR A 144 -9.13 -2.50 22.04
C THR A 144 -10.46 -2.63 21.30
N CYS A 145 -10.72 -1.77 20.32
CA CYS A 145 -11.95 -1.79 19.54
C CYS A 145 -12.09 -3.05 18.68
N GLY A 146 -13.34 -3.41 18.40
CA GLY A 146 -13.69 -4.39 17.37
C GLY A 146 -13.38 -3.88 15.95
N TRP A 147 -13.32 -4.80 15.00
CA TRP A 147 -13.01 -4.50 13.59
C TRP A 147 -14.03 -5.17 12.67
N HIS A 148 -14.64 -4.38 11.80
CA HIS A 148 -15.59 -4.84 10.80
C HIS A 148 -14.93 -4.93 9.42
N SER A 149 -14.99 -6.08 8.77
CA SER A 149 -14.39 -6.30 7.45
C SER A 149 -15.23 -5.71 6.32
N TYR A 150 -14.58 -4.90 5.47
CA TYR A 150 -15.19 -4.30 4.29
C TYR A 150 -14.88 -5.14 3.03
N GLY A 151 -13.84 -5.98 3.10
CA GLY A 151 -13.46 -6.87 2.02
C GLY A 151 -11.99 -7.26 2.09
N GLN A 152 -11.61 -8.16 1.18
CA GLN A 152 -10.24 -8.63 1.03
C GLN A 152 -9.97 -8.97 -0.45
N ASN A 153 -8.72 -8.86 -0.88
CA ASN A 153 -8.28 -9.35 -2.17
C ASN A 153 -6.80 -9.77 -2.15
N ASP A 154 -6.46 -10.76 -2.98
CA ASP A 154 -5.12 -11.34 -3.10
C ASP A 154 -4.45 -10.84 -4.39
N ASP A 155 -5.02 -11.23 -5.53
CA ASP A 155 -4.44 -11.02 -6.85
C ASP A 155 -5.20 -9.95 -7.64
N SER A 156 -4.46 -9.19 -8.45
CA SER A 156 -5.08 -8.32 -9.44
C SER A 156 -4.29 -8.25 -10.73
N SER A 157 -5.00 -8.46 -11.85
CA SER A 157 -4.42 -8.38 -13.19
C SER A 157 -4.00 -6.96 -13.58
N GLU A 158 -4.50 -5.95 -12.86
CA GLU A 158 -4.16 -4.52 -13.01
C GLU A 158 -2.79 -4.17 -12.42
N MET A 159 -2.27 -5.01 -11.53
CA MET A 159 -1.03 -4.78 -10.80
C MET A 159 0.21 -5.29 -11.56
N PRO A 160 1.40 -4.69 -11.32
CA PRO A 160 2.63 -5.18 -11.93
C PRO A 160 2.92 -6.62 -11.46
N LYS A 161 3.68 -7.34 -12.27
CA LYS A 161 4.22 -8.64 -11.88
C LYS A 161 5.20 -8.46 -10.72
N ASN A 162 5.16 -9.38 -9.76
CA ASN A 162 6.20 -9.52 -8.74
C ASN A 162 7.51 -10.05 -9.36
N PRO A 163 8.63 -10.12 -8.61
CA PRO A 163 9.91 -10.61 -9.13
C PRO A 163 9.86 -12.05 -9.69
N ALA A 164 8.92 -12.88 -9.23
CA ALA A 164 8.68 -14.21 -9.77
C ALA A 164 7.89 -14.21 -11.11
N GLY A 165 7.58 -13.04 -11.67
CA GLY A 165 6.87 -12.88 -12.93
C GLY A 165 5.36 -13.10 -12.85
N ARG A 166 4.78 -13.17 -11.64
CA ARG A 166 3.37 -13.47 -11.38
C ARG A 166 2.59 -12.23 -10.94
N LYS A 167 1.29 -12.16 -11.25
CA LYS A 167 0.43 -11.00 -10.94
C LYS A 167 -0.25 -11.11 -9.58
N TYR A 168 0.55 -11.30 -8.53
CA TYR A 168 0.04 -11.53 -7.19
C TYR A 168 0.12 -10.30 -6.27
N ASN A 169 0.16 -9.13 -6.88
CA ASN A 169 0.05 -7.88 -6.13
C ASN A 169 -1.44 -7.54 -5.98
N SER A 170 -1.85 -7.14 -4.78
CA SER A 170 -3.27 -6.95 -4.48
C SER A 170 -3.78 -5.58 -4.88
N LEU A 171 -5.05 -5.57 -5.27
CA LEU A 171 -5.83 -4.35 -5.44
C LEU A 171 -7.27 -4.61 -5.01
N LEU A 172 -7.77 -3.81 -4.08
CA LEU A 172 -9.13 -3.85 -3.55
C LEU A 172 -9.79 -2.50 -3.82
N ARG A 173 -11.06 -2.49 -4.23
CA ARG A 173 -11.87 -1.27 -4.32
C ARG A 173 -13.15 -1.48 -3.54
N ILE A 174 -13.40 -0.59 -2.59
CA ILE A 174 -14.61 -0.61 -1.78
C ILE A 174 -15.45 0.60 -2.15
N THR A 175 -16.67 0.34 -2.62
CA THR A 175 -17.66 1.39 -2.89
C THR A 175 -18.54 1.56 -1.66
N SER A 176 -18.77 2.81 -1.27
CA SER A 176 -19.61 3.12 -0.11
C SER A 176 -21.07 2.82 -0.39
N GLU A 177 -21.70 1.99 0.44
CA GLU A 177 -23.14 1.76 0.42
C GLU A 177 -23.81 2.63 1.50
N VAL A 178 -24.33 3.81 1.13
CA VAL A 178 -24.91 4.78 2.08
C VAL A 178 -26.11 4.21 2.85
N SER A 179 -26.83 3.26 2.27
CA SER A 179 -27.95 2.56 2.90
C SER A 179 -27.52 1.48 3.89
N ASN A 180 -26.25 1.12 3.96
CA ASN A 180 -25.73 0.06 4.83
C ASN A 180 -24.61 0.60 5.73
N PRO A 181 -24.88 0.89 7.02
CA PRO A 181 -23.90 1.45 7.95
C PRO A 181 -22.61 0.62 8.09
N LEU A 182 -22.67 -0.68 7.83
CA LEU A 182 -21.52 -1.59 7.89
C LEU A 182 -20.62 -1.50 6.65
N LYS A 183 -21.12 -0.98 5.54
CA LYS A 183 -20.38 -0.79 4.28
C LYS A 183 -20.24 0.68 3.87
N ALA A 184 -20.81 1.60 4.64
CA ALA A 184 -20.66 3.03 4.42
C ALA A 184 -19.24 3.48 4.81
N LEU A 185 -18.53 4.10 3.86
CA LEU A 185 -17.22 4.69 4.08
C LEU A 185 -17.40 6.09 4.70
N VAL A 186 -17.38 6.14 6.02
CA VAL A 186 -17.61 7.35 6.81
C VAL A 186 -16.37 7.72 7.63
N VAL A 187 -16.48 8.77 8.45
CA VAL A 187 -15.36 9.15 9.34
C VAL A 187 -14.99 7.98 10.26
N GLY A 188 -13.69 7.77 10.45
CA GLY A 188 -13.22 6.83 11.45
C GLY A 188 -11.83 6.28 11.22
N LEU A 189 -11.47 5.36 12.10
CA LEU A 189 -10.25 4.58 12.02
C LEU A 189 -10.49 3.33 11.19
N TYR A 190 -9.57 3.08 10.27
CA TYR A 190 -9.52 1.92 9.41
C TYR A 190 -8.16 1.24 9.55
N ARG A 191 -8.07 -0.02 9.16
CA ARG A 191 -6.79 -0.71 8.99
C ARG A 191 -6.78 -1.50 7.70
N ILE A 192 -5.61 -1.52 7.08
CA ILE A 192 -5.27 -2.38 5.96
C ILE A 192 -4.50 -3.55 6.57
N GLY A 193 -5.14 -4.72 6.61
CA GLY A 193 -4.44 -5.95 6.96
C GLY A 193 -3.69 -6.46 5.76
N PHE A 194 -2.48 -6.95 5.96
CA PHE A 194 -1.77 -7.67 4.93
C PHE A 194 -1.05 -8.88 5.51
N THR A 195 -1.06 -9.94 4.71
CA THR A 195 -0.38 -11.19 5.00
C THR A 195 0.13 -11.80 3.69
N THR A 196 0.67 -13.01 3.76
CA THR A 196 1.02 -13.83 2.60
C THR A 196 0.03 -14.97 2.44
N TYR A 197 -0.26 -15.33 1.18
CA TYR A 197 -1.10 -16.50 0.88
C TYR A 197 -0.51 -17.78 1.49
N LYS A 198 0.81 -17.94 1.43
CA LYS A 198 1.52 -19.14 1.92
C LYS A 198 1.78 -19.04 3.43
N VAL A 199 1.66 -20.15 4.14
CA VAL A 199 2.13 -20.23 5.54
C VAL A 199 3.63 -19.98 5.55
N GLY A 200 4.07 -18.93 6.24
CA GLY A 200 5.48 -18.51 6.25
C GLY A 200 5.67 -17.11 6.82
N GLU A 201 6.91 -16.63 6.78
CA GLU A 201 7.25 -15.27 7.20
C GLU A 201 6.89 -14.25 6.11
N VAL A 202 6.23 -13.17 6.51
CA VAL A 202 6.13 -11.96 5.70
C VAL A 202 7.43 -11.20 5.93
N GLN A 203 8.20 -10.97 4.88
CA GLN A 203 9.38 -10.12 4.94
C GLN A 203 9.55 -9.39 3.62
N GLY A 204 10.09 -8.17 3.68
CA GLY A 204 10.37 -7.38 2.50
C GLY A 204 9.78 -5.99 2.54
N SER A 205 10.21 -5.18 1.57
CA SER A 205 9.70 -3.82 1.36
C SER A 205 8.31 -3.87 0.75
N PHE A 206 7.47 -2.89 1.10
CA PHE A 206 6.17 -2.74 0.47
C PHE A 206 5.77 -1.28 0.36
N MET A 207 4.88 -1.04 -0.62
CA MET A 207 4.21 0.24 -0.77
C MET A 207 2.71 -0.04 -0.86
N ALA A 208 1.94 0.64 -0.03
CA ALA A 208 0.50 0.70 -0.12
C ALA A 208 0.08 2.05 -0.70
N GLN A 209 -0.93 2.05 -1.56
CA GLN A 209 -1.61 3.26 -1.99
C GLN A 209 -3.08 3.20 -1.61
N ILE A 210 -3.58 4.34 -1.12
CA ILE A 210 -4.98 4.56 -0.78
C ILE A 210 -5.49 5.63 -1.73
N GLY A 211 -6.44 5.28 -2.57
CA GLY A 211 -7.02 6.15 -3.58
C GLY A 211 -8.46 6.51 -3.25
N ALA A 212 -8.84 7.76 -3.50
CA ALA A 212 -10.21 8.24 -3.32
C ALA A 212 -10.66 9.11 -4.51
N PRO A 213 -11.96 9.06 -4.91
CA PRO A 213 -12.48 9.93 -5.97
C PRO A 213 -12.56 11.40 -5.58
N ILE A 214 -12.45 11.71 -4.30
CA ILE A 214 -12.43 13.06 -3.74
C ILE A 214 -11.17 13.24 -2.88
N LYS A 215 -10.77 14.50 -2.66
CA LYS A 215 -9.68 14.83 -1.75
C LYS A 215 -10.07 14.50 -0.30
N LEU A 216 -9.19 13.82 0.42
CA LEU A 216 -9.36 13.45 1.83
C LEU A 216 -8.40 14.27 2.71
N PRO A 217 -8.71 15.55 3.00
CA PRO A 217 -7.83 16.41 3.78
C PRO A 217 -7.73 15.92 5.22
N GLY A 218 -6.50 15.74 5.71
CA GLY A 218 -6.26 15.33 7.10
C GLY A 218 -6.20 13.82 7.33
N VAL A 219 -6.12 13.02 6.27
CA VAL A 219 -5.76 11.60 6.40
C VAL A 219 -4.41 11.46 7.09
N VAL A 220 -4.31 10.43 7.93
CA VAL A 220 -3.07 9.99 8.56
C VAL A 220 -2.95 8.50 8.35
N VAL A 221 -1.76 8.05 7.96
CA VAL A 221 -1.43 6.64 7.77
C VAL A 221 -0.20 6.30 8.61
N ALA A 222 -0.25 5.21 9.36
CA ALA A 222 0.84 4.80 10.23
C ALA A 222 0.90 3.28 10.44
N LYS A 223 2.04 2.79 10.94
CA LYS A 223 2.21 1.36 11.26
C LYS A 223 1.41 0.91 12.48
N ASP A 224 1.14 1.82 13.42
CA ASP A 224 0.44 1.54 14.67
C ASP A 224 -0.32 2.77 15.17
N ILE A 225 -1.19 2.55 16.16
CA ILE A 225 -2.05 3.58 16.75
C ILE A 225 -1.23 4.71 17.40
N ASP A 226 -0.11 4.38 18.07
CA ASP A 226 0.70 5.38 18.77
C ASP A 226 1.40 6.32 17.78
N SER A 227 1.93 5.76 16.70
CA SER A 227 2.51 6.51 15.58
C SER A 227 1.46 7.38 14.90
N LEU A 228 0.23 6.87 14.74
CA LEU A 228 -0.89 7.62 14.17
C LEU A 228 -1.23 8.85 15.04
N LEU A 229 -1.32 8.67 16.36
CA LEU A 229 -1.55 9.76 17.32
C LEU A 229 -0.43 10.80 17.29
N LYS A 230 0.83 10.35 17.26
CA LYS A 230 2.01 11.23 17.19
C LYS A 230 2.00 12.09 15.93
N ILE A 231 1.72 11.52 14.76
CA ILE A 231 1.65 12.27 13.50
C ILE A 231 0.55 13.34 13.57
N TRP A 232 -0.59 13.06 14.23
CA TRP A 232 -1.61 14.08 14.41
C TRP A 232 -1.17 15.24 15.29
N GLU A 233 -0.48 14.96 16.40
CA GLU A 233 0.05 16.00 17.28
C GLU A 233 1.06 16.89 16.53
N GLU A 234 1.91 16.31 15.71
CA GLU A 234 2.87 17.04 14.86
C GLU A 234 2.12 17.94 13.85
N LYS A 235 1.13 17.39 13.13
CA LYS A 235 0.31 18.17 12.18
C LYS A 235 -0.52 19.27 12.84
N GLU A 236 -0.90 19.13 14.11
CA GLU A 236 -1.61 20.17 14.85
C GLU A 236 -0.66 21.30 15.29
N LYS A 237 0.60 20.97 15.62
CA LYS A 237 1.64 21.97 15.94
C LYS A 237 2.00 22.80 14.72
N GLU A 238 2.10 22.19 13.54
CA GLU A 238 2.42 22.90 12.28
C GLU A 238 1.33 23.90 11.83
N LYS A 239 0.11 23.80 12.39
CA LYS A 239 -1.00 24.71 12.08
C LYS A 239 -1.09 25.92 13.03
N LYS A 240 -0.33 25.91 14.12
CA LYS A 240 -0.27 27.00 15.11
C LYS A 240 0.91 27.91 14.80
#